data_AF-M5E526-F1
#
_entry.id   AF-M5E526-F1
#
_cell.length_a   1.000
_cell.length_b   1.000
_cell.length_c   1.000
_cell.angle_alpha   90.00
_cell.angle_beta   90.00
_cell.angle_gamma   90.00
#
_symmetry.space_group_name_H-M   'P 1'
#
loop_
_entity.id
_entity.type
_entity.pdbx_description
1 polymer ?
#
loop_
_entity_poly.entity_id
_entity_poly.type
_entity_poly.pdbx_seq_one_letter_code
_entity_poly.pdbx_strand_id
1 'polypeptide(L)'
;MANRTADELLKWGIRNAPMNPDGTSSVAQVSADVAAGRRPDLADPGLYEAIMGKSEAQMMQEELAVATDSSRTIEDRCTALDNFEMLIEQVDNANNMAPMGMWPAIRALLDTDAPEIQSATAWVIGTAIQNNDKAQAAALEHDVLAPLLTLLSAAHSGVQNKSAYALSALLRHYPAAVAQFATAGGWAPLHRALESDNLVLRRKVVFLLTQLVRQTREAQRAAPAAPEPALPTSAPRDDVPATQQAGVRHPDVAQALADTGLLDVVLDSLLPGRTGPRAYCADLAVRDDEDYAQKATELVMAVLEAEPLPTVLPNPKLAELLQDLEAPAGAPRARTLEVDETPLIRYLTL
;
A
#
# COMPACT_ATOMS: atom_id res chain seq x y z
N MET A 1 1.56 -34.93 47.05
CA MET A 1 2.83 -35.05 47.80
C MET A 1 3.83 -34.10 47.14
N ALA A 2 4.11 -32.96 47.76
CA ALA A 2 5.06 -31.98 47.22
C ALA A 2 6.46 -32.61 47.18
N ASN A 3 7.21 -32.30 46.12
CA ASN A 3 8.49 -32.90 45.75
C ASN A 3 9.58 -32.43 46.74
N ARG A 4 9.56 -32.97 47.98
CA ARG A 4 10.50 -32.65 49.09
C ARG A 4 11.96 -32.74 48.65
N THR A 5 12.25 -33.62 47.70
CA THR A 5 13.55 -33.83 47.07
C THR A 5 14.08 -32.59 46.34
N ALA A 6 13.24 -31.85 45.60
CA ALA A 6 13.69 -30.64 44.90
C ALA A 6 13.98 -29.50 45.87
N ASP A 7 13.16 -29.38 46.92
CA ASP A 7 13.28 -28.35 47.95
C ASP A 7 14.51 -28.60 48.86
N GLU A 8 14.85 -29.86 49.11
CA GLU A 8 16.05 -30.27 49.83
C GLU A 8 17.31 -30.10 48.98
N LEU A 9 17.27 -30.41 47.68
CA LEU A 9 18.38 -30.16 46.75
C LEU A 9 18.67 -28.66 46.59
N LEU A 10 17.63 -27.82 46.56
CA LEU A 10 17.76 -26.37 46.49
C LEU A 10 18.36 -25.80 47.78
N LYS A 11 17.91 -26.27 48.95
CA LYS A 11 18.50 -25.91 50.25
C LYS A 11 19.95 -26.39 50.39
N TRP A 12 20.29 -27.56 49.83
CA TRP A 12 21.65 -28.07 49.81
C TRP A 12 22.55 -27.24 48.89
N GLY A 13 22.08 -26.90 47.69
CA GLY A 13 22.81 -26.05 46.74
C GLY A 13 23.12 -24.66 47.30
N ILE A 14 22.17 -24.02 47.99
CA ILE A 14 22.38 -22.72 48.64
C ILE A 14 23.43 -22.80 49.76
N ARG A 15 23.45 -23.89 50.54
CA ARG A 15 24.42 -24.07 51.64
C ARG A 15 25.85 -24.34 51.16
N ASN A 16 26.02 -24.89 49.96
CA ASN A 16 27.33 -25.26 49.41
C ASN A 16 27.80 -24.30 48.30
N ALA A 17 27.06 -23.22 48.03
CA ALA A 17 27.46 -22.20 47.08
C ALA A 17 28.72 -21.46 47.57
N PRO A 18 29.64 -21.09 46.66
CA PRO A 18 30.87 -20.39 47.02
C PRO A 18 30.56 -19.08 47.75
N MET A 19 31.21 -18.89 48.91
CA MET A 19 31.08 -17.69 49.74
C MET A 19 32.15 -16.68 49.35
N ASN A 20 31.77 -15.40 49.35
CA ASN A 20 32.70 -14.29 49.23
C ASN A 20 33.54 -14.17 50.53
N PRO A 21 34.71 -13.49 50.49
CA PRO A 21 35.60 -13.34 51.65
C PRO A 21 34.93 -12.76 52.90
N ASP A 22 33.84 -12.01 52.73
CA ASP A 22 33.08 -11.35 53.80
C ASP A 22 31.95 -12.23 54.37
N GLY A 23 31.90 -13.52 54.00
CA GLY A 23 30.95 -14.51 54.54
C GLY A 23 29.55 -14.48 53.92
N THR A 24 29.31 -13.65 52.90
CA THR A 24 28.05 -13.64 52.15
C THR A 24 28.09 -14.63 50.98
N SER A 25 26.98 -15.31 50.73
CA SER A 25 26.79 -16.14 49.54
C SER A 25 26.44 -15.25 48.34
N SER A 26 27.08 -15.45 47.18
CA SER A 26 26.76 -14.73 45.95
C SER A 26 25.28 -14.89 45.57
N VAL A 27 24.70 -16.06 45.85
CA VAL A 27 23.29 -16.38 45.57
C VAL A 27 22.34 -15.62 46.49
N ALA A 28 22.70 -15.39 47.77
CA ALA A 28 21.87 -14.63 48.70
C ALA A 28 21.84 -13.14 48.36
N GLN A 29 22.96 -12.58 47.91
CA GLN A 29 23.03 -11.21 47.39
C GLN A 29 22.22 -11.07 46.10
N VAL A 30 22.38 -11.97 45.12
CA VAL A 30 21.60 -11.95 43.88
C VAL A 30 20.10 -12.10 44.15
N SER A 31 19.70 -12.97 45.07
CA SER A 31 18.29 -13.16 45.44
C SER A 31 17.69 -11.91 46.10
N ALA A 32 18.45 -11.23 46.98
CA ALA A 32 18.04 -10.00 47.62
C ALA A 32 17.95 -8.82 46.64
N ASP A 33 18.87 -8.76 45.67
CA ASP A 33 18.83 -7.75 44.61
C ASP A 33 17.65 -7.97 43.67
N VAL A 34 17.37 -9.22 43.23
CA VAL A 34 16.20 -9.54 42.42
C VAL A 34 14.90 -9.22 43.16
N ALA A 35 14.80 -9.55 44.46
CA ALA A 35 13.65 -9.21 45.30
C ALA A 35 13.47 -7.69 45.50
N ALA A 36 14.57 -6.92 45.44
CA ALA A 36 14.57 -5.46 45.47
C ALA A 36 14.42 -4.82 44.06
N GLY A 37 14.12 -5.62 43.03
CA GLY A 37 13.96 -5.14 41.65
C GLY A 37 15.26 -4.78 40.93
N ARG A 38 16.42 -5.03 41.55
CA ARG A 38 17.75 -4.84 40.96
C ARG A 38 18.16 -6.12 40.25
N ARG A 39 18.19 -6.09 38.92
CA ARG A 39 18.72 -7.17 38.06
C ARG A 39 20.10 -6.76 37.53
N PRO A 40 21.18 -6.86 38.33
CA PRO A 40 22.53 -6.51 37.87
C PRO A 40 22.99 -7.39 36.69
N ASP A 41 22.38 -8.57 36.52
CA ASP A 41 22.52 -9.48 35.38
C ASP A 41 21.91 -8.94 34.07
N LEU A 42 20.89 -8.08 34.14
CA LEU A 42 20.30 -7.41 32.98
C LEU A 42 20.81 -5.98 32.78
N ALA A 43 21.64 -5.50 33.71
CA ALA A 43 22.22 -4.15 33.67
C ALA A 43 23.49 -4.07 32.80
N ASP A 44 24.06 -5.21 32.42
CA ASP A 44 25.14 -5.28 31.43
C ASP A 44 24.52 -5.22 30.02
N PRO A 45 24.74 -4.13 29.26
CA PRO A 45 24.20 -3.98 27.91
C PRO A 45 24.65 -5.13 26.98
N GLY A 46 25.85 -5.67 27.17
CA GLY A 46 26.36 -6.77 26.35
C GLY A 46 25.68 -8.11 26.63
N LEU A 47 25.32 -8.38 27.89
CA LEU A 47 24.57 -9.58 28.26
C LEU A 47 23.10 -9.47 27.86
N TYR A 48 22.51 -8.28 27.96
CA TYR A 48 21.15 -8.02 27.50
C TYR A 48 21.02 -8.21 25.98
N GLU A 49 21.94 -7.67 25.19
CA GLU A 49 21.99 -7.88 23.72
C GLU A 49 22.25 -9.34 23.35
N ALA A 50 23.13 -10.05 24.08
CA ALA A 50 23.41 -11.46 23.85
C ALA A 50 22.21 -12.37 24.14
N ILE A 51 21.32 -11.98 25.06
CA ILE A 51 20.11 -12.75 25.43
C ILE A 51 18.91 -12.38 24.55
N MET A 52 18.71 -11.10 24.24
CA MET A 52 17.53 -10.60 23.52
C MET A 52 17.70 -10.60 22.00
N GLY A 53 18.94 -10.69 21.50
CA GLY A 53 19.25 -10.49 20.09
C GLY A 53 19.13 -9.01 19.68
N LYS A 54 19.33 -8.75 18.38
CA LYS A 54 19.12 -7.41 17.81
C LYS A 54 17.63 -7.08 17.80
N SER A 55 17.27 -5.85 18.17
CA SER A 55 15.90 -5.38 18.01
C SER A 55 15.56 -5.17 16.53
N GLU A 56 14.28 -5.30 16.17
CA GLU A 56 13.82 -5.04 14.79
C GLU A 56 14.12 -3.60 14.36
N ALA A 57 14.04 -2.63 15.28
CA ALA A 57 14.46 -1.26 15.04
C ALA A 57 15.94 -1.14 14.65
N GLN A 58 16.84 -1.84 15.36
CA GLN A 58 18.26 -1.88 15.01
C GLN A 58 18.48 -2.56 13.65
N MET A 59 17.79 -3.67 13.38
CA MET A 59 17.89 -4.37 12.09
C MET A 59 17.42 -3.47 10.94
N MET A 60 16.31 -2.76 11.07
CA MET A 60 15.84 -1.78 10.08
C MET A 60 16.89 -0.69 9.80
N GLN A 61 17.57 -0.18 10.83
CA GLN A 61 18.62 0.84 10.65
C GLN A 61 19.84 0.27 9.92
N GLU A 62 20.28 -0.95 10.26
CA GLU A 62 21.41 -1.61 9.61
C GLU A 62 21.13 -1.88 8.13
N GLU A 63 19.95 -2.42 7.81
CA GLU A 63 19.58 -2.73 6.43
C GLU A 63 19.42 -1.45 5.59
N LEU A 64 18.82 -0.39 6.14
CA LEU A 64 18.72 0.88 5.43
C LEU A 64 20.10 1.55 5.23
N ALA A 65 21.02 1.39 6.18
CA ALA A 65 22.40 1.86 6.03
C ALA A 65 23.12 1.12 4.89
N VAL A 66 22.92 -0.20 4.77
CA VAL A 66 23.46 -0.99 3.66
C VAL A 66 22.84 -0.56 2.33
N ALA A 67 21.51 -0.39 2.27
CA ALA A 67 20.79 0.02 1.07
C ALA A 67 21.20 1.40 0.54
N THR A 68 21.59 2.32 1.44
CA THR A 68 22.00 3.70 1.09
C THR A 68 23.49 3.85 0.79
N ASP A 69 24.31 2.86 1.12
CA ASP A 69 25.75 2.88 0.87
C ASP A 69 26.08 2.64 -0.61
N SER A 70 26.37 3.70 -1.35
CA SER A 70 26.72 3.64 -2.77
C SER A 70 28.07 2.96 -3.06
N SER A 71 28.87 2.63 -2.05
CA SER A 71 30.11 1.87 -2.23
C SER A 71 29.88 0.36 -2.35
N ARG A 72 28.68 -0.11 -1.98
CA ARG A 72 28.28 -1.51 -2.09
C ARG A 72 27.72 -1.85 -3.46
N THR A 73 27.69 -3.15 -3.77
CA THR A 73 27.13 -3.64 -5.02
C THR A 73 25.61 -3.40 -5.06
N ILE A 74 25.04 -3.31 -6.27
CA ILE A 74 23.58 -3.21 -6.44
C ILE A 74 22.88 -4.41 -5.79
N GLU A 75 23.45 -5.61 -5.93
CA GLU A 75 22.93 -6.85 -5.34
C GLU A 75 22.86 -6.81 -3.81
N ASP A 76 23.93 -6.35 -3.14
CA ASP A 76 23.95 -6.21 -1.67
C ASP A 76 22.89 -5.21 -1.19
N ARG A 77 22.75 -4.10 -1.92
CA ARG A 77 21.80 -3.03 -1.60
C ARG A 77 20.35 -3.47 -1.81
N CYS A 78 20.09 -4.23 -2.87
CA CYS A 78 18.78 -4.84 -3.12
C CYS A 78 18.44 -5.89 -2.06
N THR A 79 19.40 -6.76 -1.70
CA THR A 79 19.22 -7.73 -0.61
C THR A 79 18.86 -7.04 0.71
N ALA A 80 19.52 -5.92 1.01
CA ALA A 80 19.20 -5.13 2.19
C ALA A 80 17.80 -4.49 2.14
N LEU A 81 17.37 -4.01 0.96
CA LEU A 81 16.00 -3.51 0.79
C LEU A 81 14.96 -4.61 0.94
N ASP A 82 15.23 -5.83 0.47
CA ASP A 82 14.34 -6.98 0.66
C ASP A 82 14.28 -7.39 2.14
N ASN A 83 15.41 -7.41 2.86
CA ASN A 83 15.44 -7.65 4.30
C ASN A 83 14.69 -6.58 5.09
N PHE A 84 14.89 -5.30 4.72
CA PHE A 84 14.16 -4.19 5.31
C PHE A 84 12.65 -4.34 5.08
N GLU A 85 12.25 -4.70 3.85
CA GLU A 85 10.86 -4.91 3.49
C GLU A 85 10.17 -5.99 4.35
N MET A 86 10.82 -7.13 4.57
CA MET A 86 10.29 -8.18 5.45
C MET A 86 10.03 -7.68 6.89
N LEU A 87 10.85 -6.78 7.41
CA LEU A 87 10.67 -6.23 8.76
C LEU A 87 9.47 -5.29 8.83
N ILE A 88 9.25 -4.47 7.79
CA ILE A 88 8.17 -3.49 7.74
C ILE A 88 6.82 -4.07 7.27
N GLU A 89 6.75 -5.36 6.91
CA GLU A 89 5.47 -6.08 6.81
C GLU A 89 4.71 -6.02 8.15
N GLN A 90 5.43 -5.90 9.27
CA GLN A 90 4.84 -5.59 10.57
C GLN A 90 4.45 -4.10 10.64
N VAL A 91 3.16 -3.84 10.85
CA VAL A 91 2.58 -2.49 10.89
C VAL A 91 3.26 -1.61 11.95
N ASP A 92 3.66 -2.16 13.08
CA ASP A 92 4.38 -1.42 14.13
C ASP A 92 5.77 -0.97 13.66
N ASN A 93 6.50 -1.80 12.90
CA ASN A 93 7.80 -1.44 12.32
C ASN A 93 7.65 -0.39 11.22
N ALA A 94 6.66 -0.53 10.34
CA ALA A 94 6.34 0.48 9.35
C ALA A 94 6.02 1.84 10.00
N ASN A 95 5.28 1.84 11.12
CA ASN A 95 4.97 3.04 11.88
C ASN A 95 6.20 3.66 12.57
N ASN A 96 7.22 2.87 12.90
CA ASN A 96 8.47 3.35 13.47
C ASN A 96 9.39 4.04 12.45
N MET A 97 9.17 3.86 11.14
CA MET A 97 9.99 4.50 10.10
C MET A 97 10.02 6.03 10.21
N ALA A 98 8.88 6.64 10.53
CA ALA A 98 8.75 8.09 10.69
C ALA A 98 9.52 8.63 11.92
N PRO A 99 9.28 8.17 13.16
CA PRO A 99 10.04 8.64 14.32
C PRO A 99 11.54 8.27 14.26
N MET A 100 11.91 7.24 13.49
CA MET A 100 13.31 6.88 13.24
C MET A 100 13.97 7.69 12.11
N GLY A 101 13.24 8.57 11.42
CA GLY A 101 13.78 9.43 10.38
C GLY A 101 14.21 8.70 9.11
N MET A 102 13.57 7.58 8.77
CA MET A 102 13.97 6.71 7.66
C MET A 102 13.44 7.17 6.29
N TRP A 103 12.30 7.87 6.24
CA TRP A 103 11.66 8.28 5.00
C TRP A 103 12.53 9.11 4.05
N PRO A 104 13.34 10.09 4.51
CA PRO A 104 14.21 10.85 3.60
C PRO A 104 15.20 9.97 2.83
N ALA A 105 15.78 8.98 3.51
CA ALA A 105 16.71 8.04 2.90
C ALA A 105 15.99 7.12 1.89
N ILE A 106 14.83 6.58 2.26
CA ILE A 106 14.01 5.73 1.39
C ILE A 106 13.55 6.51 0.14
N ARG A 107 13.06 7.74 0.32
CA ARG A 107 12.65 8.59 -0.80
C ARG A 107 13.82 8.88 -1.75
N ALA A 108 15.02 9.12 -1.23
CA ALA A 108 16.20 9.38 -2.06
C ALA A 108 16.59 8.17 -2.93
N LEU A 109 16.31 6.94 -2.49
CA LEU A 109 16.61 5.74 -3.27
C LEU A 109 15.75 5.61 -4.55
N LEU A 110 14.57 6.25 -4.59
CA LEU A 110 13.75 6.34 -5.81
C LEU A 110 14.41 7.16 -6.93
N ASP A 111 15.33 8.08 -6.58
CA ASP A 111 16.02 8.96 -7.52
C ASP A 111 17.33 8.35 -8.06
N THR A 112 17.66 7.12 -7.69
CA THR A 112 18.89 6.45 -8.16
C THR A 112 18.80 6.09 -9.64
N ASP A 113 19.94 5.99 -10.34
CA ASP A 113 20.00 5.53 -11.74
C ASP A 113 19.94 3.99 -11.90
N ALA A 114 19.64 3.26 -10.81
CA ALA A 114 19.63 1.79 -10.78
C ALA A 114 18.19 1.26 -10.70
N PRO A 115 17.62 0.72 -11.80
CA PRO A 115 16.25 0.23 -11.85
C PRO A 115 15.92 -0.83 -10.78
N GLU A 116 16.87 -1.67 -10.42
CA GLU A 116 16.72 -2.70 -9.38
C GLU A 116 16.47 -2.05 -8.01
N ILE A 117 17.22 -0.99 -7.69
CA ILE A 117 17.07 -0.25 -6.43
C ILE A 117 15.78 0.56 -6.45
N GLN A 118 15.44 1.23 -7.56
CA GLN A 118 14.16 1.93 -7.72
C GLN A 118 12.98 0.98 -7.50
N SER A 119 13.05 -0.22 -8.10
CA SER A 119 12.01 -1.26 -7.98
C SER A 119 11.88 -1.78 -6.55
N ALA A 120 12.99 -2.11 -5.90
CA ALA A 120 13.01 -2.58 -4.50
C ALA A 120 12.54 -1.49 -3.53
N THR A 121 12.91 -0.23 -3.78
CA THR A 121 12.48 0.91 -2.98
C THR A 121 10.98 1.17 -3.12
N ALA A 122 10.44 1.14 -4.34
CA ALA A 122 9.00 1.26 -4.56
C ALA A 122 8.23 0.08 -3.92
N TRP A 123 8.84 -1.10 -3.84
CA TRP A 123 8.30 -2.23 -3.09
C TRP A 123 8.24 -1.95 -1.59
N VAL A 124 9.35 -1.55 -0.96
CA VAL A 124 9.42 -1.12 0.44
C VAL A 124 8.36 -0.08 0.78
N ILE A 125 8.23 0.98 -0.05
CA ILE A 125 7.22 2.04 0.18
C ILE A 125 5.81 1.48 0.09
N GLY A 126 5.53 0.66 -0.93
CA GLY A 126 4.23 0.04 -1.10
C GLY A 126 3.84 -0.83 0.09
N THR A 127 4.75 -1.67 0.58
CA THR A 127 4.54 -2.53 1.76
C THR A 127 4.28 -1.70 3.00
N ALA A 128 5.11 -0.69 3.28
CA ALA A 128 4.98 0.15 4.47
C ALA A 128 3.60 0.83 4.60
N ILE A 129 3.05 1.30 3.47
CA ILE A 129 1.82 2.10 3.45
C ILE A 129 0.56 1.28 3.15
N GLN A 130 0.68 0.01 2.75
CA GLN A 130 -0.46 -0.81 2.36
C GLN A 130 -1.40 -1.02 3.54
N ASN A 131 -2.59 -0.42 3.48
CA ASN A 131 -3.59 -0.44 4.56
C ASN A 131 -3.05 0.08 5.90
N ASN A 132 -2.09 1.01 5.86
CA ASN A 132 -1.49 1.63 7.04
C ASN A 132 -1.57 3.15 6.91
N ASP A 133 -2.59 3.75 7.53
CA ASP A 133 -2.92 5.16 7.44
C ASP A 133 -1.80 6.09 7.94
N LYS A 134 -1.13 5.73 9.03
CA LYS A 134 -0.02 6.50 9.62
C LYS A 134 1.19 6.53 8.70
N ALA A 135 1.60 5.37 8.18
CA ALA A 135 2.70 5.30 7.23
C ALA A 135 2.35 5.98 5.90
N GLN A 136 1.10 5.85 5.43
CA GLN A 136 0.61 6.51 4.23
C GLN A 136 0.67 8.05 4.34
N ALA A 137 0.25 8.60 5.48
CA ALA A 137 0.36 10.03 5.76
C ALA A 137 1.83 10.50 5.80
N ALA A 138 2.69 9.77 6.53
CA ALA A 138 4.12 10.09 6.60
C ALA A 138 4.79 10.04 5.21
N ALA A 139 4.47 9.04 4.40
CA ALA A 139 5.01 8.92 3.04
C ALA A 139 4.62 10.12 2.17
N LEU A 140 3.36 10.57 2.25
CA LEU A 140 2.89 11.75 1.51
C LEU A 140 3.61 13.04 1.96
N GLU A 141 3.82 13.21 3.27
CA GLU A 141 4.57 14.34 3.85
C GLU A 141 6.05 14.38 3.39
N HIS A 142 6.61 13.22 3.03
CA HIS A 142 7.98 13.09 2.54
C HIS A 142 8.09 13.06 1.00
N ASP A 143 7.07 13.54 0.28
CA ASP A 143 7.08 13.73 -1.18
C ASP A 143 7.37 12.47 -2.00
N VAL A 144 6.94 11.29 -1.55
CA VAL A 144 7.14 10.04 -2.32
C VAL A 144 6.29 9.99 -3.61
N LEU A 145 5.20 10.76 -3.66
CA LEU A 145 4.24 10.75 -4.76
C LEU A 145 4.87 11.12 -6.12
N ALA A 146 5.64 12.21 -6.17
CA ALA A 146 6.18 12.71 -7.44
C ALA A 146 7.23 11.78 -8.07
N PRO A 147 8.20 11.22 -7.31
CA PRO A 147 9.09 10.17 -7.82
C PRO A 147 8.33 8.94 -8.31
N LEU A 148 7.33 8.45 -7.56
CA LEU A 148 6.54 7.28 -7.99
C LEU A 148 5.78 7.53 -9.30
N LEU A 149 5.23 8.73 -9.51
CA LEU A 149 4.61 9.13 -10.78
C LEU A 149 5.61 9.14 -11.95
N THR A 150 6.84 9.56 -11.68
CA THR A 150 7.92 9.54 -12.68
C THR A 150 8.29 8.11 -13.05
N LEU A 151 8.48 7.25 -12.04
CA LEU A 151 8.86 5.85 -12.20
C LEU A 151 7.77 4.98 -12.84
N LEU A 152 6.50 5.39 -12.79
CA LEU A 152 5.42 4.77 -13.54
C LEU A 152 5.69 4.78 -15.06
N SER A 153 6.47 5.75 -15.54
CA SER A 153 6.89 5.88 -16.95
C SER A 153 8.29 5.32 -17.23
N ALA A 154 8.91 4.62 -16.29
CA ALA A 154 10.24 4.05 -16.45
C ALA A 154 10.28 3.03 -17.59
N ALA A 155 11.46 2.81 -18.18
CA ALA A 155 11.64 1.79 -19.23
C ALA A 155 11.52 0.36 -18.68
N HIS A 156 11.83 0.16 -17.39
CA HIS A 156 11.87 -1.15 -16.77
C HIS A 156 10.49 -1.55 -16.20
N SER A 157 9.92 -2.65 -16.69
CA SER A 157 8.58 -3.11 -16.29
C SER A 157 8.46 -3.41 -14.79
N GLY A 158 9.54 -3.92 -14.17
CA GLY A 158 9.61 -4.12 -12.72
C GLY A 158 9.39 -2.83 -11.93
N VAL A 159 10.08 -1.75 -12.33
CA VAL A 159 9.96 -0.42 -11.73
C VAL A 159 8.54 0.13 -11.90
N GLN A 160 7.99 0.04 -13.12
CA GLN A 160 6.62 0.46 -13.40
C GLN A 160 5.60 -0.27 -12.51
N ASN A 161 5.72 -1.59 -12.41
CA ASN A 161 4.78 -2.43 -11.67
C ASN A 161 4.84 -2.18 -10.16
N LYS A 162 6.04 -2.01 -9.59
CA LYS A 162 6.20 -1.69 -8.16
C LYS A 162 5.79 -0.25 -7.85
N SER A 163 6.05 0.69 -8.76
CA SER A 163 5.57 2.07 -8.62
C SER A 163 4.05 2.16 -8.69
N ALA A 164 3.41 1.42 -9.61
CA ALA A 164 1.95 1.33 -9.69
C ALA A 164 1.33 0.72 -8.42
N TYR A 165 2.00 -0.27 -7.83
CA TYR A 165 1.58 -0.84 -6.55
C TYR A 165 1.64 0.19 -5.41
N ALA A 166 2.78 0.87 -5.26
CA ALA A 166 2.94 1.92 -4.24
C ALA A 166 1.96 3.09 -4.44
N LEU A 167 1.75 3.55 -5.68
CA LEU A 167 0.72 4.57 -5.99
C LEU A 167 -0.69 4.08 -5.61
N SER A 168 -1.01 2.83 -5.89
CA SER A 168 -2.30 2.25 -5.52
C SER A 168 -2.49 2.18 -3.99
N ALA A 169 -1.44 1.83 -3.24
CA ALA A 169 -1.48 1.87 -1.78
C ALA A 169 -1.59 3.30 -1.26
N LEU A 170 -0.87 4.27 -1.85
CA LEU A 170 -0.88 5.68 -1.43
C LEU A 170 -2.19 6.42 -1.72
N LEU A 171 -2.91 6.08 -2.79
CA LEU A 171 -4.11 6.84 -3.20
C LEU A 171 -5.42 6.28 -2.63
N ARG A 172 -5.43 5.00 -2.25
CA ARG A 172 -6.64 4.37 -1.71
C ARG A 172 -6.96 4.89 -0.32
N HIS A 173 -8.24 5.17 -0.08
CA HIS A 173 -8.78 5.69 1.18
C HIS A 173 -8.06 6.94 1.74
N TYR A 174 -7.40 7.71 0.88
CA TYR A 174 -6.68 8.91 1.28
C TYR A 174 -6.98 10.12 0.36
N PRO A 175 -8.03 10.90 0.67
CA PRO A 175 -8.49 11.97 -0.20
C PRO A 175 -7.44 13.08 -0.43
N ALA A 176 -6.58 13.36 0.57
CA ALA A 176 -5.50 14.33 0.41
C ALA A 176 -4.46 13.88 -0.63
N ALA A 177 -4.07 12.58 -0.63
CA ALA A 177 -3.17 12.04 -1.64
C ALA A 177 -3.79 12.09 -3.04
N VAL A 178 -5.08 11.79 -3.20
CA VAL A 178 -5.77 11.89 -4.50
C VAL A 178 -5.81 13.33 -5.00
N ALA A 179 -6.06 14.30 -4.11
CA ALA A 179 -6.06 15.72 -4.47
C ALA A 179 -4.66 16.22 -4.90
N GLN A 180 -3.61 15.81 -4.18
CA GLN A 180 -2.23 16.14 -4.53
C GLN A 180 -1.80 15.45 -5.84
N PHE A 181 -2.19 14.20 -6.04
CA PHE A 181 -2.00 13.46 -7.28
C PHE A 181 -2.62 14.16 -8.49
N ALA A 182 -3.87 14.63 -8.37
CA ALA A 182 -4.53 15.37 -9.43
C ALA A 182 -3.82 16.69 -9.74
N THR A 183 -3.43 17.44 -8.68
CA THR A 183 -2.70 18.71 -8.80
C THR A 183 -1.32 18.53 -9.44
N ALA A 184 -0.65 17.41 -9.16
CA ALA A 184 0.65 17.04 -9.74
C ALA A 184 0.54 16.51 -11.19
N GLY A 185 -0.65 16.52 -11.81
CA GLY A 185 -0.84 16.01 -13.16
C GLY A 185 -0.79 14.48 -13.27
N GLY A 186 -1.07 13.76 -12.18
CA GLY A 186 -0.95 12.30 -12.09
C GLY A 186 -1.82 11.51 -13.07
N TRP A 187 -2.88 12.10 -13.61
CA TRP A 187 -3.73 11.47 -14.63
C TRP A 187 -2.99 11.18 -15.94
N ALA A 188 -2.02 12.02 -16.33
CA ALA A 188 -1.29 11.86 -17.58
C ALA A 188 -0.34 10.63 -17.57
N PRO A 189 0.42 10.35 -16.50
CA PRO A 189 1.11 9.07 -16.33
C PRO A 189 0.19 7.85 -16.38
N LEU A 190 -0.99 7.89 -15.76
CA LEU A 190 -1.95 6.77 -15.83
C LEU A 190 -2.46 6.55 -17.25
N HIS A 191 -2.73 7.63 -17.99
CA HIS A 191 -3.13 7.55 -19.40
C HIS A 191 -2.07 6.85 -20.25
N ARG A 192 -0.80 7.26 -20.10
CA ARG A 192 0.32 6.62 -20.82
C ARG A 192 0.48 5.15 -20.43
N ALA A 193 0.25 4.82 -19.16
CA ALA A 193 0.32 3.44 -18.68
C ALA A 193 -0.77 2.54 -19.31
N LEU A 194 -1.97 3.07 -19.58
CA LEU A 194 -3.05 2.35 -20.29
C LEU A 194 -2.73 2.08 -21.77
N GLU A 195 -1.79 2.82 -22.35
CA GLU A 195 -1.32 2.67 -23.74
C GLU A 195 0.07 1.98 -23.81
N SER A 196 0.63 1.57 -22.66
CA SER A 196 1.96 0.96 -22.57
C SER A 196 2.00 -0.47 -23.08
N ASP A 197 3.16 -0.95 -23.53
CA ASP A 197 3.33 -2.36 -23.93
C ASP A 197 3.48 -3.33 -22.73
N ASN A 198 2.76 -3.06 -21.65
CA ASN A 198 2.80 -3.83 -20.41
C ASN A 198 1.37 -4.11 -19.94
N LEU A 199 0.81 -5.25 -20.34
CA LEU A 199 -0.57 -5.62 -20.02
C LEU A 199 -0.81 -5.73 -18.51
N VAL A 200 0.18 -6.21 -17.74
CA VAL A 200 0.10 -6.27 -16.27
C VAL A 200 -0.07 -4.88 -15.68
N LEU A 201 0.66 -3.88 -16.18
CA LEU A 201 0.51 -2.49 -15.77
C LEU A 201 -0.87 -1.95 -16.14
N ARG A 202 -1.34 -2.19 -17.37
CA ARG A 202 -2.68 -1.76 -17.81
C ARG A 202 -3.78 -2.28 -16.88
N ARG A 203 -3.74 -3.57 -16.52
CA ARG A 203 -4.70 -4.18 -15.56
C ARG A 203 -4.65 -3.52 -14.19
N LYS A 204 -3.43 -3.26 -13.67
CA LYS A 204 -3.24 -2.58 -12.37
C LYS A 204 -3.79 -1.16 -12.38
N VAL A 205 -3.58 -0.41 -13.47
CA VAL A 205 -4.08 0.96 -13.62
C VAL A 205 -5.59 0.99 -13.69
N VAL A 206 -6.21 0.15 -14.52
CA VAL A 206 -7.67 0.04 -14.58
C VAL A 206 -8.26 -0.32 -13.22
N PHE A 207 -7.68 -1.31 -12.53
CA PHE A 207 -8.11 -1.67 -11.18
C PHE A 207 -8.02 -0.48 -10.21
N LEU A 208 -6.90 0.24 -10.20
CA LEU A 208 -6.72 1.43 -9.38
C LEU A 208 -7.80 2.48 -9.67
N LEU A 209 -8.03 2.80 -10.94
CA LEU A 209 -9.07 3.76 -11.32
C LEU A 209 -10.45 3.34 -10.82
N THR A 210 -10.79 2.05 -10.91
CA THR A 210 -12.06 1.52 -10.38
C THR A 210 -12.17 1.72 -8.87
N GLN A 211 -11.10 1.45 -8.12
CA GLN A 211 -11.07 1.65 -6.67
C GLN A 211 -11.23 3.14 -6.31
N LEU A 212 -10.58 4.04 -7.04
CA LEU A 212 -10.65 5.49 -6.80
C LEU A 212 -12.06 6.06 -7.07
N VAL A 213 -12.76 5.55 -8.09
CA VAL A 213 -14.16 5.92 -8.35
C VAL A 213 -15.06 5.38 -7.22
N ARG A 214 -14.91 4.11 -6.85
CA ARG A 214 -15.75 3.48 -5.81
C ARG A 214 -15.58 4.12 -4.43
N GLN A 215 -14.36 4.38 -3.98
CA GLN A 215 -14.12 5.01 -2.68
C GLN A 215 -14.73 6.43 -2.60
N THR A 216 -14.78 7.15 -3.74
CA THR A 216 -15.40 8.48 -3.80
C THR A 216 -16.91 8.39 -3.56
N ARG A 217 -17.56 7.43 -4.24
CA ARG A 217 -18.99 7.13 -4.06
C ARG A 217 -19.32 6.65 -2.64
N GLU A 218 -18.48 5.77 -2.08
CA GLU A 218 -18.64 5.27 -0.71
C GLU A 218 -18.54 6.40 0.31
N ALA A 219 -17.54 7.29 0.17
CA ALA A 219 -17.36 8.43 1.05
C ALA A 219 -18.54 9.42 0.98
N GLN A 220 -19.12 9.64 -0.20
CA GLN A 220 -20.32 10.47 -0.36
C GLN A 220 -21.56 9.86 0.31
N ARG A 221 -21.75 8.54 0.21
CA ARG A 221 -22.85 7.82 0.87
C ARG A 221 -22.71 7.79 2.39
N ALA A 222 -21.48 7.73 2.89
CA ALA A 222 -21.18 7.77 4.32
C ALA A 222 -21.32 9.18 4.92
N ALA A 223 -21.33 10.24 4.10
CA ALA A 223 -21.51 11.59 4.58
C ALA A 223 -22.92 11.76 5.21
N PRO A 224 -23.02 12.19 6.48
CA PRO A 224 -24.31 12.30 7.15
C PRO A 224 -25.20 13.36 6.46
N ALA A 225 -26.46 13.00 6.18
CA ALA A 225 -27.44 13.87 5.55
C ALA A 225 -27.86 15.08 6.42
N ALA A 226 -27.59 15.02 7.73
CA ALA A 226 -27.75 16.10 8.70
C ALA A 226 -26.83 15.84 9.91
N PRO A 227 -26.38 16.87 10.64
CA PRO A 227 -25.65 16.65 11.89
C PRO A 227 -26.59 15.98 12.91
N GLU A 228 -26.36 14.70 13.21
CA GLU A 228 -27.05 14.05 14.32
C GLU A 228 -26.64 14.76 15.64
N PRO A 229 -27.60 15.03 16.54
CA PRO A 229 -27.28 15.58 17.84
C PRO A 229 -26.39 14.59 18.60
N ALA A 230 -25.16 15.02 18.88
CA ALA A 230 -24.17 14.20 19.57
C ALA A 230 -24.70 13.76 20.94
N LEU A 231 -24.98 12.46 21.09
CA LEU A 231 -25.21 11.87 22.39
C LEU A 231 -23.89 11.92 23.18
N PRO A 232 -23.91 12.35 24.45
CA PRO A 232 -22.73 12.30 25.31
C PRO A 232 -22.41 10.82 25.61
N THR A 233 -21.54 10.24 24.80
CA THR A 233 -20.96 8.91 25.03
C THR A 233 -19.66 9.06 25.82
N SER A 234 -19.54 8.28 26.89
CA SER A 234 -18.37 8.19 27.77
C SER A 234 -17.32 7.18 27.31
N ALA A 235 -17.49 6.57 26.13
CA ALA A 235 -16.52 5.65 25.57
C ALA A 235 -15.34 6.41 24.94
N PRO A 236 -14.09 5.93 25.11
CA PRO A 236 -12.96 6.40 24.31
C PRO A 236 -13.35 6.31 22.83
N ARG A 237 -13.29 7.42 22.10
CA ARG A 237 -13.48 7.41 20.65
C ARG A 237 -12.23 6.83 20.03
N ASP A 238 -12.38 5.89 19.11
CA ASP A 238 -11.27 5.50 18.24
C ASP A 238 -10.77 6.76 17.53
N ASP A 239 -9.45 6.94 17.48
CA ASP A 239 -8.85 8.05 16.76
C ASP A 239 -9.23 7.94 15.28
N VAL A 240 -9.59 9.07 14.68
CA VAL A 240 -9.87 9.14 13.25
C VAL A 240 -8.59 8.73 12.48
N PRO A 241 -8.71 7.89 11.42
CA PRO A 241 -7.56 7.49 10.63
C PRO A 241 -6.71 8.70 10.21
N ALA A 242 -5.39 8.58 10.26
CA ALA A 242 -4.44 9.64 9.94
C ALA A 242 -4.72 10.27 8.56
N THR A 243 -5.15 9.46 7.60
CA THR A 243 -5.53 9.86 6.24
C THR A 243 -6.79 10.74 6.17
N GLN A 244 -7.60 10.76 7.22
CA GLN A 244 -8.86 11.49 7.32
C GLN A 244 -8.80 12.69 8.27
N GLN A 245 -7.72 12.83 9.06
CA GLN A 245 -7.57 13.90 10.06
C GLN A 245 -7.67 15.31 9.46
N ALA A 246 -7.21 15.50 8.22
CA ALA A 246 -7.27 16.78 7.53
C ALA A 246 -8.68 17.16 7.03
N GLY A 247 -9.67 16.26 7.12
CA GLY A 247 -11.05 16.53 6.68
C GLY A 247 -11.18 16.81 5.18
N VAL A 248 -10.22 16.40 4.37
CA VAL A 248 -10.22 16.59 2.92
C VAL A 248 -11.33 15.74 2.31
N ARG A 249 -12.18 16.35 1.47
CA ARG A 249 -13.22 15.62 0.74
C ARG A 249 -12.60 14.80 -0.38
N HIS A 250 -13.17 13.64 -0.67
CA HIS A 250 -12.78 12.84 -1.83
C HIS A 250 -12.97 13.65 -3.13
N PRO A 251 -11.94 13.80 -3.96
CA PRO A 251 -12.07 14.42 -5.27
C PRO A 251 -13.03 13.64 -6.17
N ASP A 252 -13.69 14.33 -7.11
CA ASP A 252 -14.56 13.69 -8.10
C ASP A 252 -13.73 12.98 -9.17
N VAL A 253 -13.38 11.72 -8.87
CA VAL A 253 -12.56 10.90 -9.76
C VAL A 253 -13.32 10.58 -11.06
N ALA A 254 -14.63 10.34 -11.01
CA ALA A 254 -15.40 9.98 -12.19
C ALA A 254 -15.41 11.13 -13.22
N GLN A 255 -15.64 12.36 -12.75
CA GLN A 255 -15.53 13.54 -13.60
C GLN A 255 -14.10 13.72 -14.14
N ALA A 256 -13.07 13.53 -13.31
CA ALA A 256 -11.69 13.63 -13.76
C ALA A 256 -11.36 12.64 -14.89
N LEU A 257 -11.86 11.39 -14.82
CA LEU A 257 -11.65 10.39 -15.88
C LEU A 257 -12.28 10.80 -17.21
N ALA A 258 -13.44 11.47 -17.17
CA ALA A 258 -14.09 12.02 -18.35
C ALA A 258 -13.28 13.19 -18.93
N ASP A 259 -12.90 14.16 -18.09
CA ASP A 259 -12.20 15.38 -18.49
C ASP A 259 -10.81 15.10 -19.08
N THR A 260 -10.10 14.10 -18.56
CA THR A 260 -8.75 13.74 -19.03
C THR A 260 -8.75 12.74 -20.18
N GLY A 261 -9.94 12.32 -20.66
CA GLY A 261 -10.07 11.32 -21.73
C GLY A 261 -9.67 9.89 -21.33
N LEU A 262 -9.44 9.62 -20.03
CA LEU A 262 -9.09 8.28 -19.55
C LEU A 262 -10.21 7.27 -19.80
N LEU A 263 -11.47 7.69 -19.60
CA LEU A 263 -12.64 6.86 -19.92
C LEU A 263 -12.68 6.50 -21.42
N ASP A 264 -12.30 7.44 -22.28
CA ASP A 264 -12.28 7.24 -23.73
C ASP A 264 -11.22 6.21 -24.16
N VAL A 265 -10.03 6.26 -23.55
CA VAL A 265 -8.96 5.27 -23.73
C VAL A 265 -9.42 3.86 -23.33
N VAL A 266 -10.06 3.75 -22.15
CA VAL A 266 -10.57 2.47 -21.64
C VAL A 266 -11.65 1.92 -22.58
N LEU A 267 -12.57 2.75 -23.05
CA LEU A 267 -13.58 2.30 -24.01
C LEU A 267 -12.95 1.85 -25.34
N ASP A 268 -12.00 2.60 -25.90
CA ASP A 268 -11.29 2.19 -27.12
C ASP A 268 -10.53 0.86 -26.95
N SER A 269 -10.07 0.54 -25.75
CA SER A 269 -9.41 -0.74 -25.47
C SER A 269 -10.35 -1.94 -25.42
N LEU A 270 -11.65 -1.70 -25.17
CA LEU A 270 -12.69 -2.75 -25.06
C LEU A 270 -13.39 -3.03 -26.39
N LEU A 271 -13.54 -2.00 -27.23
CA LEU A 271 -14.39 -2.03 -28.42
C LEU A 271 -13.76 -2.76 -29.62
N PRO A 272 -14.58 -3.40 -30.47
CA PRO A 272 -14.07 -4.15 -31.61
C PRO A 272 -13.59 -3.20 -32.73
N GLY A 273 -12.72 -3.71 -33.60
CA GLY A 273 -12.24 -2.97 -34.77
C GLY A 273 -11.38 -1.74 -34.48
N ARG A 274 -10.98 -1.54 -33.21
CA ARG A 274 -10.02 -0.49 -32.81
C ARG A 274 -8.59 -0.90 -33.15
N THR A 275 -7.73 0.07 -33.40
CA THR A 275 -6.32 -0.13 -33.79
C THR A 275 -5.41 0.78 -32.97
N GLY A 276 -4.10 0.49 -32.98
CA GLY A 276 -3.10 1.28 -32.28
C GLY A 276 -2.92 0.90 -30.81
N PRO A 277 -2.15 1.70 -30.05
CA PRO A 277 -1.66 1.31 -28.72
C PRO A 277 -2.75 1.19 -27.66
N ARG A 278 -3.93 1.79 -27.85
CA ARG A 278 -5.08 1.60 -26.96
C ARG A 278 -5.68 0.21 -27.06
N ALA A 279 -5.77 -0.30 -28.29
CA ALA A 279 -6.42 -1.57 -28.61
C ALA A 279 -5.46 -2.77 -28.52
N TYR A 280 -4.15 -2.55 -28.66
CA TYR A 280 -3.15 -3.61 -28.70
C TYR A 280 -2.03 -3.40 -27.67
N CYS A 281 -1.60 -4.50 -27.06
CA CYS A 281 -0.36 -4.63 -26.28
C CYS A 281 0.49 -5.68 -27.02
N ALA A 282 1.59 -5.25 -27.61
CA ALA A 282 2.34 -5.98 -28.61
C ALA A 282 1.38 -6.47 -29.72
N ASP A 283 1.33 -7.79 -29.94
CA ASP A 283 0.46 -8.42 -30.94
C ASP A 283 -0.90 -8.88 -30.36
N LEU A 284 -1.12 -8.71 -29.04
CA LEU A 284 -2.35 -9.11 -28.38
C LEU A 284 -3.36 -7.97 -28.38
N ALA A 285 -4.55 -8.23 -28.92
CA ALA A 285 -5.69 -7.34 -28.73
C ALA A 285 -6.06 -7.33 -27.24
N VAL A 286 -6.01 -6.16 -26.63
CA VAL A 286 -6.18 -5.99 -25.17
C VAL A 286 -7.58 -6.43 -24.71
N ARG A 287 -8.60 -6.26 -25.56
CA ARG A 287 -9.95 -6.76 -25.32
C ARG A 287 -10.03 -8.28 -25.19
N ASP A 288 -9.11 -9.03 -25.79
CA ASP A 288 -9.14 -10.50 -25.77
C ASP A 288 -8.53 -11.06 -24.47
N ASP A 289 -7.86 -10.22 -23.68
CA ASP A 289 -7.44 -10.55 -22.33
C ASP A 289 -8.61 -10.41 -21.35
N GLU A 290 -9.17 -11.54 -20.91
CA GLU A 290 -10.39 -11.58 -20.08
C GLU A 290 -10.23 -10.81 -18.76
N ASP A 291 -9.08 -10.93 -18.09
CA ASP A 291 -8.78 -10.24 -16.83
C ASP A 291 -8.74 -8.71 -17.01
N TYR A 292 -8.14 -8.21 -18.11
CA TYR A 292 -8.22 -6.79 -18.44
C TYR A 292 -9.64 -6.36 -18.81
N ALA A 293 -10.30 -7.10 -19.71
CA ALA A 293 -11.63 -6.74 -20.22
C ALA A 293 -12.69 -6.70 -19.10
N GLN A 294 -12.64 -7.63 -18.16
CA GLN A 294 -13.47 -7.61 -16.94
C GLN A 294 -13.23 -6.31 -16.15
N LYS A 295 -11.98 -6.02 -15.77
CA LYS A 295 -11.64 -4.83 -14.96
C LYS A 295 -12.01 -3.52 -15.67
N ALA A 296 -11.77 -3.45 -16.97
CA ALA A 296 -12.05 -2.27 -17.77
C ALA A 296 -13.55 -2.03 -17.91
N THR A 297 -14.33 -3.11 -18.05
CA THR A 297 -15.80 -3.01 -18.03
C THR A 297 -16.30 -2.60 -16.64
N GLU A 298 -15.76 -3.17 -15.56
CA GLU A 298 -16.08 -2.76 -14.19
C GLU A 298 -15.77 -1.28 -13.90
N LEU A 299 -14.70 -0.74 -14.48
CA LEU A 299 -14.39 0.69 -14.41
C LEU A 299 -15.48 1.53 -15.07
N VAL A 300 -15.91 1.16 -16.29
CA VAL A 300 -17.00 1.84 -16.99
C VAL A 300 -18.27 1.80 -16.14
N MET A 301 -18.63 0.65 -15.58
CA MET A 301 -19.80 0.52 -14.70
C MET A 301 -19.68 1.42 -13.47
N ALA A 302 -18.52 1.42 -12.80
CA ALA A 302 -18.28 2.27 -11.64
C ALA A 302 -18.44 3.76 -11.95
N VAL A 303 -18.00 4.21 -13.14
CA VAL A 303 -18.19 5.60 -13.59
C VAL A 303 -19.66 5.93 -13.83
N LEU A 304 -20.43 5.03 -14.44
CA LEU A 304 -21.87 5.21 -14.68
C LEU A 304 -22.72 5.15 -13.41
N GLU A 305 -22.15 4.63 -12.33
CA GLU A 305 -22.74 4.60 -11.01
C GLU A 305 -22.30 5.76 -10.10
N ALA A 306 -21.39 6.62 -10.58
CA ALA A 306 -20.91 7.76 -9.83
C ALA A 306 -22.00 8.82 -9.63
N GLU A 307 -21.96 9.50 -8.50
CA GLU A 307 -22.88 10.59 -8.14
C GLU A 307 -22.05 11.80 -7.68
N PRO A 308 -22.07 12.94 -8.39
CA PRO A 308 -22.77 13.18 -9.64
C PRO A 308 -22.19 12.34 -10.78
N LEU A 309 -23.04 12.08 -11.78
CA LEU A 309 -22.59 11.48 -13.04
C LEU A 309 -21.71 12.49 -13.79
N PRO A 310 -20.65 12.05 -14.50
CA PRO A 310 -19.82 12.96 -15.28
C PRO A 310 -20.62 13.75 -16.32
N THR A 311 -20.26 15.01 -16.53
CA THR A 311 -21.02 15.94 -17.38
C THR A 311 -21.04 15.57 -18.86
N VAL A 312 -20.00 14.91 -19.36
CA VAL A 312 -19.88 14.50 -20.76
C VAL A 312 -19.39 13.06 -20.81
N LEU A 313 -20.21 12.18 -21.39
CA LEU A 313 -19.90 10.78 -21.58
C LEU A 313 -19.96 10.41 -23.07
N PRO A 314 -19.09 9.50 -23.56
CA PRO A 314 -19.03 9.09 -24.96
C PRO A 314 -20.15 8.10 -25.29
N ASN A 315 -21.40 8.58 -25.34
CA ASN A 315 -22.60 7.76 -25.56
C ASN A 315 -22.53 6.79 -26.76
N PRO A 316 -21.95 7.17 -27.93
CA PRO A 316 -21.80 6.23 -29.04
C PRO A 316 -20.93 5.00 -28.67
N LYS A 317 -19.83 5.21 -27.94
CA LYS A 317 -18.93 4.13 -27.49
C LYS A 317 -19.57 3.27 -26.40
N LEU A 318 -20.35 3.88 -25.51
CA LEU A 318 -21.12 3.17 -24.49
C LEU A 318 -22.21 2.27 -25.09
N ALA A 319 -22.91 2.75 -26.12
CA ALA A 319 -23.88 1.94 -26.86
C ALA A 319 -23.22 0.79 -27.64
N GLU A 320 -22.06 1.02 -28.24
CA GLU A 320 -21.26 -0.02 -28.89
C GLU A 320 -20.78 -1.07 -27.88
N LEU A 321 -20.37 -0.65 -26.68
CA LEU A 321 -19.99 -1.56 -25.60
C LEU A 321 -21.17 -2.43 -25.16
N LEU A 322 -22.36 -1.86 -24.99
CA LEU A 322 -23.56 -2.63 -24.63
C LEU A 322 -23.87 -3.69 -25.70
N GLN A 323 -23.80 -3.34 -26.98
CA GLN A 323 -24.01 -4.29 -28.08
C GLN A 323 -22.98 -5.43 -28.08
N ASP A 324 -21.71 -5.12 -27.78
CA ASP A 324 -20.64 -6.09 -27.69
C ASP A 324 -20.80 -7.02 -26.46
N LEU A 325 -21.29 -6.48 -25.34
CA LEU A 325 -21.58 -7.24 -24.11
C LEU A 325 -22.78 -8.20 -24.27
N GLU A 326 -23.85 -7.76 -24.92
CA GLU A 326 -25.08 -8.56 -25.11
C GLU A 326 -24.92 -9.69 -26.15
N ALA A 327 -23.90 -9.61 -27.01
CA ALA A 327 -23.56 -10.58 -28.08
C ALA A 327 -24.75 -11.05 -28.94
N PRO A 328 -24.97 -10.50 -30.16
CA PRO A 328 -26.17 -10.80 -30.95
C PRO A 328 -26.34 -12.26 -31.45
N ALA A 329 -25.33 -13.13 -31.30
CA ALA A 329 -25.38 -14.52 -31.80
C ALA A 329 -24.55 -15.54 -30.97
N GLY A 330 -24.50 -15.39 -29.63
CA GLY A 330 -23.73 -16.29 -28.75
C GLY A 330 -24.10 -16.18 -27.27
N ALA A 331 -23.29 -16.75 -26.38
CA ALA A 331 -23.39 -16.43 -24.95
C ALA A 331 -22.98 -14.96 -24.75
N PRO A 332 -23.73 -14.14 -23.97
CA PRO A 332 -23.38 -12.76 -23.72
C PRO A 332 -21.95 -12.63 -23.18
N ARG A 333 -21.16 -11.73 -23.76
CA ARG A 333 -19.77 -11.48 -23.33
C ARG A 333 -19.74 -10.99 -21.89
N ALA A 334 -20.75 -10.26 -21.42
CA ALA A 334 -20.88 -9.88 -20.01
C ALA A 334 -20.89 -11.08 -19.06
N ARG A 335 -21.49 -12.20 -19.48
CA ARG A 335 -21.51 -13.43 -18.70
C ARG A 335 -20.15 -14.11 -18.65
N THR A 336 -19.40 -14.07 -19.76
CA THR A 336 -18.02 -14.57 -19.82
C THR A 336 -17.09 -13.73 -18.94
N LEU A 337 -17.27 -12.41 -18.94
CA LEU A 337 -16.49 -11.49 -18.11
C LEU A 337 -16.97 -11.41 -16.65
N GLU A 338 -18.07 -12.07 -16.30
CA GLU A 338 -18.72 -12.01 -14.97
C GLU A 338 -19.04 -10.58 -14.50
N VAL A 339 -19.47 -9.71 -15.41
CA VAL A 339 -19.79 -8.29 -15.12
C VAL A 339 -21.30 -8.01 -15.12
N ASP A 340 -21.73 -7.11 -14.24
CA ASP A 340 -23.10 -6.59 -14.21
C ASP A 340 -23.23 -5.36 -15.13
N GLU A 341 -23.97 -5.51 -16.22
CA GLU A 341 -24.24 -4.48 -17.22
C GLU A 341 -25.45 -3.58 -16.90
N THR A 342 -26.13 -3.81 -15.78
CA THR A 342 -27.29 -3.03 -15.34
C THR A 342 -27.03 -1.51 -15.29
N PRO A 343 -25.88 -1.01 -14.78
CA PRO A 343 -25.60 0.42 -14.78
C PRO A 343 -25.56 1.03 -16.19
N LEU A 344 -25.02 0.30 -17.17
CA LEU A 344 -24.92 0.73 -18.55
C LEU A 344 -26.29 0.76 -19.24
N ILE A 345 -27.09 -0.29 -19.07
CA ILE A 345 -28.46 -0.36 -19.58
C ILE A 345 -29.30 0.80 -19.02
N ARG A 346 -29.26 1.01 -17.69
CA ARG A 346 -29.98 2.10 -17.04
C ARG A 346 -29.55 3.46 -17.58
N TYR A 347 -28.25 3.69 -17.76
CA TYR A 347 -27.76 4.97 -18.28
C TYR A 347 -28.24 5.26 -19.70
N LEU A 348 -28.20 4.28 -20.60
CA LEU A 348 -28.57 4.47 -22.02
C LEU A 348 -30.08 4.50 -22.28
N THR A 349 -30.90 4.19 -21.28
CA THR A 349 -32.37 4.17 -21.38
C THR A 349 -33.05 5.39 -20.74
N LEU A 350 -32.28 6.25 -20.05
CA LEU A 350 -32.72 7.52 -19.48
C LEU A 350 -32.74 8.65 -20.52
#